data_AF-A0A355FNB1-F1
#
_entry.id   AF-A0A355FNB1-F1
#
_cell.length_a   1.000
_cell.length_b   1.000
_cell.length_c   1.000
_cell.angle_alpha   90.00
_cell.angle_beta   90.00
_cell.angle_gamma   90.00
#
_symmetry.space_group_name_H-M   'P 1'
#
loop_
_entity.id
_entity.type
_entity.pdbx_description
1 polymer ?
#
loop_
_entity_poly.entity_id
_entity_poly.type
_entity_poly.pdbx_seq_one_letter_code
_entity_poly.pdbx_strand_id
1 'polypeptide(L)' 'IKVGICGEHGGDPSSVEFCHKIGMDYVSCSPFRVPIARLAAAQAEIKNPRQK' A
#
# COMPACT_ATOMS: atom_id res chain seq x y z
N ILE A 1 13.35 7.95 -8.95
CA ILE A 1 13.49 6.50 -8.64
C ILE A 1 12.18 6.06 -8.01
N LYS A 2 11.65 4.87 -8.34
CA LYS A 2 10.43 4.33 -7.70
C LYS A 2 10.83 3.37 -6.58
N VAL A 3 10.14 3.43 -5.44
CA VAL A 3 10.43 2.64 -4.23
C VAL A 3 9.18 1.86 -3.82
N GLY A 4 9.35 0.59 -3.43
CA GLY A 4 8.25 -0.26 -2.99
C GLY A 4 8.65 -1.31 -1.96
N ILE A 5 7.66 -1.97 -1.39
CA ILE A 5 7.81 -3.07 -0.41
C ILE A 5 7.31 -4.39 -0.98
N CYS A 6 7.92 -5.50 -0.59
CA CYS A 6 7.49 -6.86 -0.92
C CYS A 6 7.38 -7.73 0.35
N GLY A 7 6.85 -8.94 0.19
CA GLY A 7 6.66 -9.89 1.29
C GLY A 7 5.28 -9.76 1.94
N GLU A 8 5.12 -10.34 3.12
CA GLU A 8 3.81 -10.44 3.78
C GLU A 8 3.20 -9.07 4.11
N HIS A 9 4.04 -8.11 4.51
CA HIS A 9 3.66 -6.73 4.81
C HIS A 9 3.07 -6.01 3.60
N GLY A 10 3.44 -6.37 2.37
CA GLY A 10 2.85 -5.75 1.17
C GLY A 10 1.36 -6.05 0.99
N GLY A 11 0.83 -7.04 1.72
CA GLY A 11 -0.60 -7.40 1.71
C GLY A 11 -1.30 -7.20 3.05
N ASP A 12 -0.61 -6.67 4.06
CA ASP A 12 -1.19 -6.32 5.35
C ASP A 12 -1.75 -4.88 5.29
N PRO A 13 -3.05 -4.65 5.58
CA PRO A 13 -3.67 -3.33 5.44
C PRO A 13 -2.97 -2.23 6.24
N SER A 14 -2.52 -2.53 7.46
CA SER A 14 -1.86 -1.53 8.33
C SER A 14 -0.51 -1.11 7.76
N SER A 15 0.23 -2.07 7.20
CA SER A 15 1.49 -1.86 6.50
C SER A 15 1.30 -1.07 5.19
N VAL A 16 0.25 -1.38 4.40
CA VAL A 16 -0.07 -0.61 3.18
C VAL A 16 -0.40 0.84 3.51
N GLU A 17 -1.17 1.08 4.58
CA GLU A 17 -1.47 2.45 5.05
C GLU A 17 -0.20 3.19 5.50
N PHE A 18 0.70 2.51 6.21
CA PHE A 18 2.01 3.07 6.58
C PHE A 18 2.85 3.42 5.33
N CYS A 19 2.98 2.49 4.39
CA CYS A 19 3.71 2.69 3.13
C CYS A 19 3.18 3.87 2.33
N HIS A 20 1.85 4.03 2.29
CA HIS A 20 1.20 5.19 1.68
C HIS A 20 1.61 6.50 2.36
N LYS A 21 1.57 6.56 3.70
CA LYS A 21 1.93 7.75 4.49
C LYS A 21 3.38 8.18 4.32
N ILE A 22 4.31 7.24 4.19
CA ILE A 22 5.74 7.54 3.97
C ILE A 22 6.07 7.85 2.50
N GLY A 23 5.08 7.87 1.61
CA GLY A 23 5.27 8.26 0.21
C GLY A 23 5.83 7.15 -0.69
N MET A 24 5.66 5.88 -0.34
CA MET A 24 6.10 4.76 -1.17
C MET A 24 5.26 4.67 -2.48
N ASP A 25 5.86 4.20 -3.56
CA ASP A 25 5.22 4.18 -4.89
C ASP A 25 4.36 2.95 -5.12
N TYR A 26 4.75 1.79 -4.57
CA TYR A 26 4.03 0.53 -4.76
C TYR A 26 4.22 -0.48 -3.61
N VAL A 27 3.31 -1.45 -3.55
CA VAL A 27 3.39 -2.63 -2.68
C VAL A 27 3.28 -3.90 -3.52
N SER A 28 3.93 -4.98 -3.10
CA SER A 28 3.91 -6.29 -3.75
C SER A 28 3.55 -7.37 -2.74
N CYS A 29 2.54 -8.18 -3.05
CA CYS A 29 2.04 -9.26 -2.19
C CYS A 29 1.63 -10.48 -3.02
N SER A 30 1.33 -11.59 -2.33
CA SER A 30 0.85 -12.81 -2.98
C SER A 30 -0.46 -12.56 -3.75
N PRO A 31 -0.75 -13.33 -4.83
CA PRO A 31 -1.90 -13.07 -5.69
C PRO A 31 -3.25 -12.96 -4.95
N PHE A 32 -3.44 -13.79 -3.93
CA PHE A 32 -4.67 -13.80 -3.12
C PHE A 32 -4.81 -12.57 -2.19
N ARG A 33 -3.72 -11.86 -1.86
CA ARG A 33 -3.75 -10.61 -1.09
C ARG A 33 -3.84 -9.36 -1.95
N VAL A 34 -3.71 -9.46 -3.27
CA VAL A 34 -3.81 -8.31 -4.18
C VAL A 34 -5.13 -7.52 -4.01
N PRO A 35 -6.31 -8.16 -3.89
CA PRO A 35 -7.56 -7.41 -3.65
C PRO A 35 -7.53 -6.64 -2.32
N ILE A 36 -6.94 -7.21 -1.27
CA ILE A 36 -6.81 -6.59 0.05
C ILE A 36 -5.87 -5.38 -0.03
N ALA A 37 -4.68 -5.55 -0.63
CA ALA A 37 -3.71 -4.47 -0.80
C ALA A 37 -4.28 -3.30 -1.60
N ARG A 38 -5.07 -3.57 -2.66
CA ARG A 38 -5.75 -2.54 -3.45
C ARG A 38 -6.80 -1.78 -2.65
N LEU A 39 -7.64 -2.48 -1.89
CA LEU A 39 -8.65 -1.85 -1.05
C LEU A 39 -8.00 -1.00 0.05
N ALA A 40 -6.96 -1.53 0.71
CA ALA A 40 -6.21 -0.82 1.74
C ALA A 40 -5.53 0.45 1.18
N ALA A 41 -4.92 0.38 -0.01
CA ALA A 41 -4.33 1.53 -0.66
C ALA A 41 -5.37 2.62 -1.00
N ALA A 42 -6.54 2.22 -1.49
CA ALA A 42 -7.64 3.16 -1.75
C ALA A 42 -8.16 3.82 -0.47
N GLN A 43 -8.33 3.04 0.61
CA GLN A 43 -8.71 3.56 1.92
C GLN A 43 -7.65 4.52 2.48
N ALA A 44 -6.37 4.21 2.31
CA ALA A 44 -5.27 5.05 2.75
C ALA A 44 -5.26 6.41 2.04
N GLU A 45 -5.50 6.42 0.72
CA GLU A 45 -5.66 7.67 -0.07
C GLU A 45 -6.87 8.48 0.38
N ILE A 46 -8.03 7.84 0.64
CA ILE A 46 -9.21 8.56 1.12
C ILE A 46 -8.97 9.19 2.51
N LYS A 47 -8.32 8.47 3.42
CA LYS A 47 -8.03 8.95 4.78
C LYS A 47 -6.92 10.00 4.83
N ASN A 48 -5.86 9.81 4.02
CA ASN A 48 -4.68 10.66 3.98
C ASN A 48 -4.33 10.95 2.50
N PRO A 49 -5.05 11.86 1.84
CA PRO A 49 -4.81 12.13 0.43
C PRO A 49 -3.38 12.62 0.19
N ARG A 50 -2.69 12.05 -0.81
CA ARG A 50 -1.38 12.55 -1.23
C ARG A 50 -1.57 13.70 -2.19
N GLN A 51 -0.89 14.81 -1.94
CA GLN A 51 -0.75 15.87 -2.93
C GLN A 51 0.16 15.34 -4.05
N LYS A 52 -0.36 15.32 -5.28
CA LYS A 52 0.39 14.92 -6.47
C LYS A 52 1.21 16.06 -7.02
#